data_AF-A0A1A9G230-F1
#
_entry.id   AF-A0A1A9G230-F1
#
_cell.length_a   1.000
_cell.length_b   1.000
_cell.length_c   1.000
_cell.angle_alpha   90.00
_cell.angle_beta   90.00
_cell.angle_gamma   90.00
#
_symmetry.space_group_name_H-M   'P 1'
#
loop_
_entity.id
_entity.type
_entity.pdbx_description
1 polymer ?
#
loop_
_entity_poly.entity_id
_entity_poly.type
_entity_poly.pdbx_seq_one_letter_code
_entity_poly.pdbx_strand_id
1 'polypeptide(L)'
;MAFVSSIVRAFLAAWLTLLLLACLPARAAESYITSPGEAARAVGRVAEALGRTPQVHTIRITEKEVNLVVQGAGTGDVDEWRVRQAPRLLFFEAEIVSGPSARSAPAMVADLASGLFPLDAIPLAKADQVATRAIGYARLEGGGAVQSIEISKRVNLLPTPSYGDIRWAIYVASPRESATVYADAAGTIIGGDLSNTNRARQMDFFKDEDWPKEAALESLASVIGNKPVVRDLTIYPKSVQVKADHPSLPETTVGYSWDISGVTRSPITSPMFPGTSALPGFSIGDVDLSKLTMIRDKAKAAWQNDKSTMSYMMLKLSTDGPGKPELRWVVNLTDLGQPGEMTLFTASGTVELTTDGTVRVANLPDARKPKRNWLDPAMTWQTFGTIGEQFGKNARFAEITVSKDSMSLLAEVPDTPGTMRDYNANDRGITASSMMMPWDAEFRPERLFRMEDLAFFSAEKLGELTARTFTRLQVGTEMAVARYTFSIGQLMSPDGRFMVPSPDGKVTLEIRLEAADGWKGGRITYSSTGEEIDIVMP
;
A
#
# COMPACT_ATOMS: atom_id res chain seq x y z
N MET A 1 -80.09 1.54 57.65
CA MET A 1 -78.62 1.35 57.69
C MET A 1 -78.19 0.18 56.79
N ALA A 2 -78.65 0.13 55.52
CA ALA A 2 -78.39 -0.98 54.59
C ALA A 2 -77.86 -0.55 53.20
N PHE A 3 -77.86 0.76 52.89
CA PHE A 3 -77.44 1.28 51.58
C PHE A 3 -75.92 1.57 51.47
N VAL A 4 -75.22 1.77 52.60
CA VAL A 4 -73.78 2.09 52.60
C VAL A 4 -72.91 0.87 52.26
N SER A 5 -73.42 -0.36 52.47
CA SER A 5 -72.68 -1.59 52.19
C SER A 5 -72.53 -1.92 50.69
N SER A 6 -73.40 -1.41 49.82
CA SER A 6 -73.38 -1.74 48.38
C SER A 6 -72.36 -0.87 47.63
N ILE A 7 -72.28 0.42 47.95
CA ILE A 7 -71.33 1.36 47.31
C ILE A 7 -69.90 1.03 47.68
N VAL A 8 -69.62 0.69 48.94
CA VAL A 8 -68.27 0.28 49.36
C VAL A 8 -67.84 -1.03 48.70
N ARG A 9 -68.76 -2.00 48.52
CA ARG A 9 -68.47 -3.24 47.79
C ARG A 9 -68.27 -3.01 46.29
N ALA A 10 -69.01 -2.10 45.67
CA ALA A 10 -68.83 -1.74 44.27
C ALA A 10 -67.50 -1.00 44.04
N PHE A 11 -67.11 -0.10 44.94
CA PHE A 11 -65.80 0.57 44.90
C PHE A 11 -64.64 -0.40 45.17
N LEU A 12 -64.78 -1.32 46.14
CA LEU A 12 -63.76 -2.34 46.39
C LEU A 12 -63.64 -3.30 45.21
N ALA A 13 -64.75 -3.73 44.61
CA ALA A 13 -64.74 -4.59 43.44
C ALA A 13 -64.13 -3.88 42.23
N ALA A 14 -64.46 -2.61 41.97
CA ALA A 14 -63.84 -1.82 40.92
C ALA A 14 -62.33 -1.64 41.14
N TRP A 15 -61.90 -1.38 42.38
CA TRP A 15 -60.48 -1.30 42.76
C TRP A 15 -59.76 -2.64 42.65
N LEU A 16 -60.38 -3.75 43.08
CA LEU A 16 -59.80 -5.09 42.95
C LEU A 16 -59.70 -5.51 41.48
N THR A 17 -60.66 -5.12 40.64
CA THR A 17 -60.63 -5.39 39.19
C THR A 17 -59.56 -4.53 38.51
N LEU A 18 -59.36 -3.27 38.93
CA LEU A 18 -58.26 -2.42 38.48
C LEU A 18 -56.89 -2.96 38.92
N LEU A 19 -56.78 -3.48 40.14
CA LEU A 19 -55.57 -4.11 40.69
C LEU A 19 -55.27 -5.47 40.03
N LEU A 20 -56.29 -6.26 39.70
CA LEU A 20 -56.16 -7.52 38.97
C LEU A 20 -55.78 -7.30 37.48
N LEU A 21 -56.22 -6.20 36.86
CA LEU A 21 -55.77 -5.78 35.53
C LEU A 21 -54.36 -5.17 35.53
N ALA A 22 -53.86 -4.69 36.68
CA ALA A 22 -52.49 -4.21 36.85
C ALA A 22 -51.47 -5.31 37.11
N CYS A 23 -51.89 -6.58 37.25
CA CYS A 23 -51.04 -7.71 37.61
C CYS A 23 -50.54 -8.54 36.41
N LEU A 24 -50.62 -8.01 35.18
CA LEU A 24 -49.90 -8.59 34.04
C LEU A 24 -48.42 -8.16 34.13
N PRO A 25 -47.44 -9.06 33.93
CA PRO A 25 -46.03 -8.70 33.97
C PRO A 25 -45.67 -7.90 32.70
N ALA A 26 -46.04 -6.63 32.66
CA ALA A 26 -45.56 -5.67 31.68
C ALA A 26 -44.20 -5.16 32.16
N ARG A 27 -43.19 -6.04 32.18
CA ARG A 27 -41.80 -5.60 32.36
C ARG A 27 -41.34 -5.04 31.01
N ALA A 28 -41.35 -3.73 30.85
CA ALA A 28 -40.62 -3.08 29.77
C ALA A 28 -39.11 -3.27 30.04
N ALA A 29 -38.34 -3.57 29.00
CA ALA A 29 -36.89 -3.63 29.10
C ALA A 29 -36.34 -2.23 29.43
N GLU A 30 -35.22 -2.15 30.15
CA GLU A 30 -34.54 -0.86 30.34
C GLU A 30 -33.90 -0.37 29.03
N SER A 31 -33.47 -1.30 28.16
CA SER A 31 -33.01 -1.02 26.80
C SER A 31 -32.94 -2.32 25.98
N TYR A 32 -33.36 -2.29 24.71
CA TYR A 32 -33.19 -3.45 23.83
C TYR A 32 -31.73 -3.69 23.40
N ILE A 33 -30.84 -2.73 23.59
CA ILE A 33 -29.43 -2.86 23.22
C ILE A 33 -28.61 -3.40 24.38
N THR A 34 -28.76 -2.82 25.57
CA THR A 34 -27.84 -3.08 26.70
C THR A 34 -28.37 -4.10 27.70
N SER A 35 -29.68 -4.41 27.68
CA SER A 35 -30.25 -5.42 28.57
C SER A 35 -30.12 -6.83 27.96
N PRO A 36 -29.57 -7.81 28.70
CA PRO A 36 -29.37 -9.16 28.19
C PRO A 36 -30.66 -9.83 27.69
N GLY A 37 -30.65 -10.35 26.46
CA GLY A 37 -31.76 -11.11 25.87
C GLY A 37 -32.98 -10.29 25.41
N GLU A 38 -33.04 -8.98 25.67
CA GLU A 38 -34.23 -8.17 25.41
C GLU A 38 -34.49 -7.94 23.92
N ALA A 39 -33.44 -7.80 23.10
CA ALA A 39 -33.57 -7.80 21.64
C ALA A 39 -34.21 -9.09 21.11
N ALA A 40 -33.74 -10.26 21.58
CA ALA A 40 -34.30 -11.54 21.18
C ALA A 40 -35.77 -11.69 21.60
N ARG A 41 -36.13 -11.23 22.81
CA ARG A 41 -37.52 -11.23 23.28
C ARG A 41 -38.42 -10.36 22.41
N ALA A 42 -38.00 -9.14 22.08
CA ALA A 42 -38.77 -8.22 21.25
C ALA A 42 -39.01 -8.81 19.84
N VAL A 43 -37.96 -9.39 19.23
CA VAL A 43 -38.10 -10.06 17.93
C VAL A 43 -38.97 -11.32 18.01
N GLY A 44 -38.89 -12.07 19.12
CA GLY A 44 -39.76 -13.22 19.39
C GLY A 44 -41.24 -12.87 19.33
N ARG A 45 -41.64 -11.71 19.85
CA ARG A 45 -43.04 -11.24 19.77
C ARG A 45 -43.50 -10.93 18.34
N VAL A 46 -42.60 -10.49 17.47
CA VAL A 46 -42.91 -10.34 16.04
C VAL A 46 -43.14 -11.71 15.39
N ALA A 47 -42.30 -12.69 15.71
CA ALA A 47 -42.47 -14.06 15.21
C ALA A 47 -43.77 -14.71 15.71
N GLU A 48 -44.15 -14.48 16.98
CA GLU A 48 -45.44 -14.90 17.54
C GLU A 48 -46.62 -14.24 16.81
N ALA A 49 -46.56 -12.92 16.57
CA ALA A 49 -47.60 -12.20 15.85
C ALA A 49 -47.74 -12.65 14.37
N LEU A 50 -46.62 -13.04 13.75
CA LEU A 50 -46.59 -13.62 12.40
C LEU A 50 -47.09 -15.07 12.33
N GLY A 51 -47.09 -15.80 13.45
CA GLY A 51 -47.46 -17.22 13.52
C GLY A 51 -46.48 -18.17 12.80
N ARG A 52 -45.30 -17.69 12.40
CA ARG A 52 -44.25 -18.46 11.72
C ARG A 52 -42.88 -17.86 11.97
N THR A 53 -41.82 -18.64 11.76
CA THR A 53 -40.45 -18.11 11.76
C THR A 53 -40.23 -17.22 10.53
N PRO A 54 -39.91 -15.92 10.70
CA PRO A 54 -39.75 -15.02 9.57
C PRO A 54 -38.44 -15.26 8.81
N GLN A 55 -38.49 -15.05 7.50
CA GLN A 55 -37.31 -14.74 6.69
C GLN A 55 -37.07 -13.24 6.79
N VAL A 56 -35.92 -12.85 7.31
CA VAL A 56 -35.61 -11.47 7.70
C VAL A 56 -34.73 -10.82 6.64
N HIS A 57 -35.06 -9.59 6.27
CA HIS A 57 -34.22 -8.76 5.40
C HIS A 57 -33.32 -7.84 6.22
N THR A 58 -33.89 -7.15 7.21
CA THR A 58 -33.18 -6.19 8.06
C THR A 58 -33.75 -6.20 9.48
N ILE A 59 -32.87 -6.12 10.48
CA ILE A 59 -33.22 -5.86 11.88
C ILE A 59 -32.56 -4.56 12.29
N ARG A 60 -33.32 -3.60 12.81
CA ARG A 60 -32.78 -2.37 13.41
C ARG A 60 -33.20 -2.28 14.86
N ILE A 61 -32.23 -2.10 15.75
CA ILE A 61 -32.40 -2.04 17.20
C ILE A 61 -31.90 -0.68 17.68
N THR A 62 -32.72 0.00 18.47
CA THR A 62 -32.38 1.19 19.25
C THR A 62 -32.67 0.90 20.71
N GLU A 63 -32.38 1.81 21.64
CA GLU A 63 -32.67 1.59 23.06
C GLU A 63 -34.15 1.22 23.32
N LYS A 64 -35.09 1.86 22.61
CA LYS A 64 -36.54 1.74 22.89
C LYS A 64 -37.38 1.16 21.75
N GLU A 65 -36.76 0.82 20.63
CA GLU A 65 -37.46 0.28 19.46
C GLU A 65 -36.65 -0.80 18.76
N VAL A 66 -37.34 -1.89 18.40
CA VAL A 66 -36.84 -2.94 17.50
C VAL A 66 -37.73 -2.93 16.26
N ASN A 67 -37.11 -2.84 15.10
CA ASN A 67 -37.76 -2.81 13.79
C ASN A 67 -37.27 -3.99 12.96
N LEU A 68 -38.21 -4.78 12.44
CA LEU A 68 -37.96 -5.95 11.62
C LEU A 68 -38.58 -5.75 10.24
N VAL A 69 -37.76 -5.88 9.21
CA VAL A 69 -38.21 -5.99 7.83
C VAL A 69 -38.13 -7.46 7.44
N VAL A 70 -39.27 -8.07 7.11
CA VAL A 70 -39.40 -9.51 6.81
C VAL A 70 -40.02 -9.74 5.44
N GLN A 71 -39.93 -10.97 4.93
CA GLN A 71 -40.58 -11.35 3.67
C GLN A 71 -42.11 -11.14 3.73
N GLY A 72 -42.63 -10.32 2.81
CA GLY A 72 -44.04 -10.04 2.68
C GLY A 72 -44.82 -11.14 1.94
N ALA A 73 -46.10 -10.87 1.66
CA ALA A 73 -46.99 -11.82 0.98
C ALA A 73 -46.71 -11.97 -0.53
N GLY A 74 -46.22 -10.91 -1.20
CA GLY A 74 -45.89 -10.90 -2.62
C GLY A 74 -44.45 -11.27 -2.94
N THR A 75 -44.20 -11.76 -4.16
CA THR A 75 -42.84 -11.98 -4.67
C THR A 75 -42.14 -10.65 -4.89
N GLY A 76 -41.23 -10.27 -3.99
CA GLY A 76 -40.53 -8.99 -4.05
C GLY A 76 -41.03 -7.93 -3.05
N ASP A 77 -42.02 -8.27 -2.22
CA ASP A 77 -42.50 -7.38 -1.16
C ASP A 77 -41.85 -7.69 0.19
N VAL A 78 -41.70 -6.67 1.02
CA VAL A 78 -41.28 -6.82 2.42
C VAL A 78 -42.29 -6.16 3.36
N ASP A 79 -42.49 -6.75 4.52
CA ASP A 79 -43.35 -6.21 5.56
C ASP A 79 -42.50 -5.70 6.72
N GLU A 80 -42.79 -4.49 7.18
CA GLU A 80 -42.19 -3.92 8.36
C GLU A 80 -43.04 -4.18 9.60
N TRP A 81 -42.36 -4.60 10.67
CA TRP A 81 -42.88 -4.80 12.01
C TRP A 81 -42.07 -3.99 13.00
N ARG A 82 -42.74 -3.41 13.99
CA ARG A 82 -42.08 -2.62 15.03
C ARG A 82 -42.53 -3.05 16.41
N VAL A 83 -41.58 -3.12 17.32
CA VAL A 83 -41.79 -3.33 18.75
C VAL A 83 -41.21 -2.11 19.46
N ARG A 84 -42.08 -1.26 20.00
CA ARG A 84 -41.67 0.00 20.63
C ARG A 84 -42.11 0.04 22.08
N GLN A 85 -41.25 0.56 22.93
CA GLN A 85 -41.62 0.94 24.30
C GLN A 85 -42.30 2.31 24.25
N ALA A 86 -43.53 2.39 24.76
CA ALA A 86 -44.29 3.62 24.82
C ALA A 86 -44.88 3.81 26.22
N PRO A 87 -44.93 5.05 26.72
CA PRO A 87 -45.65 5.33 27.97
C PRO A 87 -47.14 5.04 27.75
N ARG A 88 -47.71 4.14 28.55
CA ARG A 88 -49.12 3.76 28.46
C ARG A 88 -50.00 4.53 29.45
N LEU A 89 -49.44 4.93 30.60
CA LEU A 89 -50.00 5.82 31.64
C LEU A 89 -48.83 6.46 32.42
N LEU A 90 -49.05 7.59 33.09
CA LEU A 90 -48.08 8.51 33.75
C LEU A 90 -46.75 7.92 34.33
N PHE A 91 -46.69 6.64 34.71
CA PHE A 91 -45.49 5.97 35.25
C PHE A 91 -45.20 4.56 34.70
N PHE A 92 -45.94 4.09 33.69
CA PHE A 92 -45.79 2.74 33.14
C PHE A 92 -45.39 2.76 31.66
N GLU A 93 -44.23 2.23 31.34
CA GLU A 93 -43.85 1.90 29.97
C GLU A 93 -44.46 0.54 29.59
N ALA A 94 -45.16 0.50 28.46
CA ALA A 94 -45.65 -0.74 27.87
C ALA A 94 -45.01 -0.94 26.50
N GLU A 95 -44.78 -2.19 26.15
CA GLU A 95 -44.31 -2.56 24.84
C GLU A 95 -45.50 -2.74 23.88
N ILE A 96 -45.41 -2.13 22.70
CA ILE A 96 -46.43 -2.17 21.66
C ILE A 96 -45.82 -2.83 20.42
N VAL A 97 -46.49 -3.87 19.91
CA VAL A 97 -46.18 -4.49 18.62
C VAL A 97 -47.11 -3.91 17.56
N SER A 98 -46.56 -3.47 16.43
CA SER A 98 -47.30 -2.92 15.30
C SER A 98 -46.80 -3.48 13.97
N GLY A 99 -47.71 -3.76 13.05
CA GLY A 99 -47.43 -4.37 11.74
C GLY A 99 -48.55 -5.35 11.34
N PRO A 100 -48.50 -5.93 10.12
CA PRO A 100 -47.52 -5.65 9.08
C PRO A 100 -47.77 -4.29 8.40
N SER A 101 -46.70 -3.57 8.07
CA SER A 101 -46.76 -2.40 7.18
C SER A 101 -46.02 -2.73 5.88
N ALA A 102 -46.76 -2.85 4.78
CA ALA A 102 -46.20 -3.18 3.48
C ALA A 102 -45.19 -2.12 3.03
N ARG A 103 -44.03 -2.57 2.55
CA ARG A 103 -42.91 -1.76 2.07
C ARG A 103 -42.39 -2.35 0.76
N SER A 104 -41.97 -1.48 -0.16
CA SER A 104 -41.24 -1.91 -1.33
C SER A 104 -39.84 -2.39 -0.93
N ALA A 105 -39.41 -3.53 -1.49
CA ALA A 105 -38.05 -4.00 -1.29
C ALA A 105 -37.01 -2.98 -1.81
N PRO A 106 -35.82 -2.92 -1.22
CA PRO A 106 -34.73 -2.11 -1.75
C PRO A 106 -34.36 -2.55 -3.18
N ALA A 107 -34.49 -1.65 -4.16
CA ALA A 107 -34.33 -1.97 -5.59
C ALA A 107 -32.87 -2.12 -6.06
N MET A 108 -31.89 -2.14 -5.15
CA MET A 108 -30.47 -2.14 -5.52
C MET A 108 -29.96 -3.50 -6.01
N VAL A 109 -30.61 -4.60 -5.59
CA VAL A 109 -30.33 -5.98 -6.03
C VAL A 109 -31.66 -6.60 -6.47
N ALA A 110 -31.71 -7.13 -7.70
CA ALA A 110 -32.95 -7.63 -8.30
C ALA A 110 -33.52 -8.88 -7.58
N ASP A 111 -32.64 -9.70 -7.02
CA ASP A 111 -33.02 -10.90 -6.29
C ASP A 111 -33.17 -10.61 -4.80
N LEU A 112 -34.40 -10.33 -4.36
CA LEU A 112 -34.72 -10.14 -2.93
C LEU A 112 -34.45 -11.42 -2.11
N ALA A 113 -34.63 -12.61 -2.69
CA ALA A 113 -34.56 -13.86 -1.95
C ALA A 113 -33.15 -14.11 -1.41
N SER A 114 -32.10 -13.77 -2.16
CA SER A 114 -30.72 -13.83 -1.66
C SER A 114 -30.41 -12.81 -0.57
N GLY A 115 -31.22 -11.75 -0.43
CA GLY A 115 -31.12 -10.74 0.63
C GLY A 115 -31.76 -11.14 1.95
N LEU A 116 -32.60 -12.17 1.96
CA LEU A 116 -33.24 -12.69 3.16
C LEU A 116 -32.30 -13.65 3.92
N PHE A 117 -32.43 -13.71 5.24
CA PHE A 117 -31.76 -14.66 6.11
C PHE A 117 -32.71 -15.20 7.19
N PRO A 118 -32.50 -16.45 7.66
CA PRO A 118 -33.33 -16.99 8.72
C PRO A 118 -32.96 -16.33 10.06
N LEU A 119 -33.96 -16.07 10.89
CA LEU A 119 -33.79 -15.35 12.16
C LEU A 119 -32.80 -16.03 13.13
N ASP A 120 -32.72 -17.35 13.09
CA ASP A 120 -31.83 -18.17 13.94
C ASP A 120 -30.35 -18.14 13.50
N ALA A 121 -30.04 -17.60 12.31
CA ALA A 121 -28.66 -17.35 11.89
C ALA A 121 -27.95 -16.28 12.74
N ILE A 122 -28.70 -15.53 13.56
CA ILE A 122 -28.20 -14.39 14.33
C ILE A 122 -28.45 -14.60 15.82
N PRO A 123 -27.41 -14.58 16.67
CA PRO A 123 -27.55 -14.79 18.11
C PRO A 123 -28.01 -13.50 18.81
N LEU A 124 -29.24 -13.04 18.54
CA LEU A 124 -29.82 -11.81 19.11
C LEU A 124 -29.82 -11.78 20.65
N ALA A 125 -29.80 -12.94 21.30
CA ALA A 125 -29.67 -13.04 22.75
C ALA A 125 -28.35 -12.49 23.29
N LYS A 126 -27.34 -12.30 22.43
CA LYS A 126 -26.02 -11.75 22.75
C LYS A 126 -25.85 -10.28 22.31
N ALA A 127 -26.93 -9.59 21.93
CA ALA A 127 -26.84 -8.23 21.40
C ALA A 127 -26.13 -7.25 22.36
N ASP A 128 -26.34 -7.41 23.67
CA ASP A 128 -25.67 -6.67 24.75
C ASP A 128 -24.15 -6.90 24.79
N GLN A 129 -23.73 -8.15 24.59
CA GLN A 129 -22.31 -8.51 24.55
C GLN A 129 -21.65 -7.93 23.29
N VAL A 130 -22.34 -8.00 22.15
CA VAL A 130 -21.88 -7.42 20.88
C VAL A 130 -21.77 -5.89 21.00
N ALA A 131 -22.76 -5.23 21.60
CA ALA A 131 -22.74 -3.79 21.88
C ALA A 131 -21.55 -3.39 22.79
N THR A 132 -21.31 -4.15 23.85
CA THR A 132 -20.19 -3.92 24.78
C THR A 132 -18.84 -4.05 24.07
N ARG A 133 -18.66 -5.09 23.25
CA ARG A 133 -17.44 -5.27 22.44
C ARG A 133 -17.27 -4.15 21.42
N ALA A 134 -18.35 -3.66 20.81
CA ALA A 134 -18.30 -2.54 19.88
C ALA A 134 -17.85 -1.24 20.55
N ILE A 135 -18.33 -0.93 21.75
CA ILE A 135 -17.84 0.23 22.53
C ILE A 135 -16.34 0.07 22.82
N GLY A 136 -15.92 -1.12 23.26
CA GLY A 136 -14.51 -1.43 23.54
C GLY A 136 -13.60 -1.35 22.31
N TYR A 137 -14.12 -1.64 21.12
CA TYR A 137 -13.41 -1.48 19.84
C TYR A 137 -13.32 0.00 19.41
N ALA A 138 -14.44 0.73 19.50
CA ALA A 138 -14.53 2.12 19.09
C ALA A 138 -13.59 3.04 19.89
N ARG A 139 -13.46 2.79 21.20
CA ARG A 139 -12.60 3.55 22.13
C ARG A 139 -12.78 5.07 22.00
N LEU A 140 -14.03 5.52 22.00
CA LEU A 140 -14.33 6.95 21.90
C LEU A 140 -13.84 7.69 23.16
N GLU A 141 -13.26 8.86 22.96
CA GLU A 141 -12.83 9.78 24.01
C GLU A 141 -14.04 10.20 24.87
N GLY A 142 -13.88 10.10 26.19
CA GLY A 142 -14.96 10.38 27.15
C GLY A 142 -15.99 9.25 27.30
N GLY A 143 -15.81 8.11 26.62
CA GLY A 143 -16.75 6.99 26.63
C GLY A 143 -17.84 7.14 25.57
N GLY A 144 -18.23 6.01 24.97
CA GLY A 144 -19.26 5.96 23.93
C GLY A 144 -20.43 5.07 24.33
N ALA A 145 -21.60 5.33 23.77
CA ALA A 145 -22.78 4.49 23.89
C ALA A 145 -23.25 4.03 22.50
N VAL A 146 -23.78 2.81 22.42
CA VAL A 146 -24.39 2.31 21.19
C VAL A 146 -25.76 2.97 21.01
N GLN A 147 -25.93 3.70 19.92
CA GLN A 147 -27.18 4.40 19.59
C GLN A 147 -28.11 3.51 18.75
N SER A 148 -27.54 2.70 17.87
CA SER A 148 -28.31 1.74 17.07
C SER A 148 -27.47 0.57 16.59
N ILE A 149 -28.13 -0.58 16.42
CA ILE A 149 -27.59 -1.76 15.75
C ILE A 149 -28.47 -2.03 14.52
N GLU A 150 -27.85 -2.18 13.36
CA GLU A 150 -28.52 -2.66 12.14
C GLU A 150 -27.92 -4.00 11.74
N ILE A 151 -28.74 -4.99 11.43
CA ILE A 151 -28.32 -6.34 11.01
C ILE A 151 -28.97 -6.61 9.66
N SER A 152 -28.15 -6.73 8.63
CA SER A 152 -28.59 -6.96 7.26
C SER A 152 -27.50 -7.70 6.47
N LYS A 153 -27.84 -8.25 5.32
CA LYS A 153 -26.82 -8.75 4.38
C LYS A 153 -26.13 -7.58 3.70
N ARG A 154 -24.80 -7.59 3.66
CA ARG A 154 -24.01 -6.57 2.97
C ARG A 154 -24.37 -6.55 1.48
N VAL A 155 -24.52 -5.37 0.88
CA VAL A 155 -24.62 -5.27 -0.58
C VAL A 155 -23.23 -5.06 -1.18
N ASN A 156 -22.85 -5.96 -2.08
CA ASN A 156 -21.65 -5.84 -2.91
C ASN A 156 -22.05 -5.23 -4.25
N LEU A 157 -21.46 -4.09 -4.61
CA LEU A 157 -21.86 -3.36 -5.83
C LEU A 157 -21.19 -3.88 -7.11
N LEU A 158 -20.06 -4.56 -7.00
CA LEU A 158 -19.22 -4.96 -8.13
C LEU A 158 -18.84 -6.44 -8.05
N PRO A 159 -18.71 -7.15 -9.18
CA PRO A 159 -18.93 -6.67 -10.56
C PRO A 159 -20.41 -6.46 -10.91
N THR A 160 -21.33 -7.10 -10.19
CA THR A 160 -22.77 -6.87 -10.25
C THR A 160 -23.34 -6.77 -8.83
N PRO A 161 -24.36 -5.93 -8.59
CA PRO A 161 -25.03 -5.82 -7.30
C PRO A 161 -25.51 -7.18 -6.79
N SER A 162 -25.03 -7.61 -5.62
CA SER A 162 -25.39 -8.88 -4.99
C SER A 162 -25.39 -8.75 -3.47
N TYR A 163 -26.17 -9.59 -2.80
CA TYR A 163 -26.11 -9.72 -1.34
C TYR A 163 -24.96 -10.65 -0.94
N GLY A 164 -24.16 -10.21 0.04
CA GLY A 164 -23.10 -10.98 0.68
C GLY A 164 -23.52 -11.51 2.05
N ASP A 165 -22.54 -11.66 2.93
CA ASP A 165 -22.74 -12.20 4.27
C ASP A 165 -23.56 -11.28 5.18
N ILE A 166 -24.17 -11.86 6.22
CA ILE A 166 -24.90 -11.12 7.25
C ILE A 166 -23.90 -10.33 8.11
N ARG A 167 -24.21 -9.06 8.35
CA ARG A 167 -23.34 -8.14 9.07
C ARG A 167 -24.13 -7.33 10.08
N TRP A 168 -23.55 -7.13 11.26
CA TRP A 168 -24.02 -6.17 12.25
C TRP A 168 -23.28 -4.85 11.98
N ALA A 169 -24.00 -3.75 11.81
CA ALA A 169 -23.50 -2.39 11.79
C ALA A 169 -23.95 -1.69 13.07
N ILE A 170 -22.99 -1.36 13.93
CA ILE A 170 -23.22 -0.90 15.30
C ILE A 170 -22.73 0.53 15.39
N TYR A 171 -23.67 1.47 15.48
CA TYR A 171 -23.35 2.89 15.56
C TYR A 171 -23.06 3.25 17.02
N VAL A 172 -21.82 3.66 17.29
CA VAL A 172 -21.32 4.08 18.60
C VAL A 172 -21.05 5.57 18.55
N ALA A 173 -21.55 6.33 19.52
CA ALA A 173 -21.35 7.78 19.58
C ALA A 173 -21.02 8.26 21.00
N SER A 174 -20.22 9.31 21.07
CA SER A 174 -19.99 10.17 22.24
C SER A 174 -20.43 11.60 21.88
N PRO A 175 -20.39 12.56 22.82
CA PRO A 175 -20.74 13.95 22.51
C PRO A 175 -19.89 14.60 21.40
N ARG A 176 -18.70 14.06 21.09
CA ARG A 176 -17.74 14.68 20.15
C ARG A 176 -17.22 13.73 19.06
N GLU A 177 -17.48 12.44 19.16
CA GLU A 177 -16.97 11.43 18.24
C GLU A 177 -18.05 10.43 17.87
N SER A 178 -17.87 9.76 16.74
CA SER A 178 -18.72 8.65 16.34
C SER A 178 -17.95 7.61 15.55
N ALA A 179 -18.48 6.40 15.54
CA ALA A 179 -17.92 5.25 14.86
C ALA A 179 -19.03 4.29 14.42
N THR A 180 -18.79 3.54 13.36
CA THR A 180 -19.64 2.39 13.00
C THR A 180 -18.82 1.11 13.10
N VAL A 181 -19.06 0.31 14.14
CA VAL A 181 -18.37 -0.96 14.34
C VAL A 181 -19.12 -2.07 13.61
N TYR A 182 -18.38 -3.00 13.02
CA TYR A 182 -18.93 -4.09 12.24
C TYR A 182 -18.67 -5.45 12.90
N ALA A 183 -19.69 -6.30 12.93
CA ALA A 183 -19.57 -7.69 13.37
C ALA A 183 -20.08 -8.68 12.31
N ASP A 184 -19.56 -9.89 12.31
CA ASP A 184 -20.08 -11.00 11.50
C ASP A 184 -21.43 -11.52 12.03
N ALA A 185 -22.04 -12.50 11.34
CA ALA A 185 -23.32 -13.10 11.76
C ALA A 185 -23.30 -13.60 13.21
N ALA A 186 -22.18 -14.13 13.70
CA ALA A 186 -22.02 -14.66 15.05
C ALA A 186 -21.82 -13.57 16.13
N GLY A 187 -21.67 -12.30 15.72
CA GLY A 187 -21.41 -11.18 16.63
C GLY A 187 -19.93 -11.01 16.98
N THR A 188 -19.01 -11.57 16.20
CA THR A 188 -17.57 -11.33 16.31
C THR A 188 -17.22 -10.02 15.62
N ILE A 189 -16.53 -9.10 16.32
CA ILE A 189 -16.12 -7.82 15.72
C ILE A 189 -15.08 -8.07 14.62
N ILE A 190 -15.35 -7.60 13.41
CA ILE A 190 -14.51 -7.81 12.21
C ILE A 190 -13.90 -6.50 11.67
N GLY A 191 -14.22 -5.35 12.27
CA GLY A 191 -13.69 -4.05 11.86
C GLY A 191 -14.64 -2.91 12.25
N GLY A 192 -14.40 -1.69 11.77
CA GLY A 192 -15.32 -0.57 12.01
C GLY A 192 -14.84 0.71 11.35
N ASP A 193 -15.74 1.56 10.86
CA ASP A 193 -15.38 2.91 10.43
C ASP A 193 -15.13 3.80 11.65
N LEU A 194 -13.87 4.21 11.84
CA LEU A 194 -13.40 5.07 12.92
C LEU A 194 -12.98 6.47 12.44
N SER A 195 -13.26 6.82 11.18
CA SER A 195 -12.83 8.07 10.54
C SER A 195 -13.26 9.35 11.30
N ASN A 196 -14.36 9.27 12.05
CA ASN A 196 -14.92 10.37 12.85
C ASN A 196 -14.43 10.40 14.31
N THR A 197 -13.29 9.76 14.62
CA THR A 197 -12.65 9.78 15.94
C THR A 197 -11.39 10.65 15.96
N ASN A 198 -11.06 11.26 17.09
CA ASN A 198 -9.82 11.99 17.34
C ASN A 198 -8.61 11.06 17.20
N ARG A 199 -8.75 9.80 17.60
CA ARG A 199 -7.74 8.76 17.37
C ARG A 199 -7.40 8.64 15.88
N ALA A 200 -8.39 8.54 14.99
CA ALA A 200 -8.16 8.52 13.55
C ALA A 200 -7.60 9.85 12.99
N ARG A 201 -7.94 10.99 13.61
CA ARG A 201 -7.42 12.31 13.22
C ARG A 201 -5.94 12.49 13.57
N GLN A 202 -5.53 12.03 14.75
CA GLN A 202 -4.19 12.20 15.30
C GLN A 202 -3.20 11.11 14.86
N MET A 203 -3.71 9.98 14.37
CA MET A 203 -2.89 8.88 13.87
C MET A 203 -1.91 9.34 12.80
N ASP A 204 -0.64 8.97 13.02
CA ASP A 204 0.48 9.23 12.13
C ASP A 204 1.44 8.03 12.17
N PHE A 205 1.42 7.17 11.15
CA PHE A 205 2.29 5.99 11.04
C PHE A 205 3.78 6.33 10.87
N PHE A 206 4.12 7.61 10.73
CA PHE A 206 5.51 8.05 10.81
C PHE A 206 5.97 8.33 12.24
N LYS A 207 5.08 8.24 13.23
CA LYS A 207 5.38 8.32 14.66
C LYS A 207 5.04 6.95 15.26
N ASP A 208 6.05 6.19 15.66
CA ASP A 208 5.88 4.76 16.00
C ASP A 208 5.00 4.47 17.21
N GLU A 209 4.72 5.48 18.03
CA GLU A 209 4.11 5.37 19.36
C GLU A 209 2.70 4.73 19.33
N ASP A 210 1.90 4.98 18.28
CA ASP A 210 0.50 4.56 18.19
C ASP A 210 0.19 3.64 17.00
N TRP A 211 1.21 3.12 16.32
CA TRP A 211 1.02 2.32 15.11
C TRP A 211 1.09 0.81 15.38
N PRO A 212 -0.03 0.06 15.28
CA PRO A 212 -0.04 -1.39 15.50
C PRO A 212 0.45 -2.16 14.26
N LYS A 213 1.77 -2.12 14.03
CA LYS A 213 2.45 -2.71 12.85
C LYS A 213 2.12 -4.19 12.64
N GLU A 214 2.19 -4.99 13.70
CA GLU A 214 1.94 -6.44 13.64
C GLU A 214 0.50 -6.75 13.25
N ALA A 215 -0.47 -6.10 13.90
CA ALA A 215 -1.88 -6.28 13.59
C ALA A 215 -2.23 -5.82 12.15
N ALA A 216 -1.55 -4.78 11.65
CA ALA A 216 -1.70 -4.33 10.27
C ALA A 216 -1.25 -5.41 9.27
N LEU A 217 -0.05 -5.97 9.46
CA LEU A 217 0.46 -7.05 8.61
C LEU A 217 -0.39 -8.31 8.71
N GLU A 218 -0.80 -8.72 9.91
CA GLU A 218 -1.64 -9.91 10.11
C GLU A 218 -3.00 -9.76 9.42
N SER A 219 -3.63 -8.59 9.56
CA SER A 219 -4.91 -8.31 8.91
C SER A 219 -4.77 -8.33 7.38
N LEU A 220 -3.72 -7.71 6.83
CA LEU A 220 -3.44 -7.73 5.39
C LEU A 220 -3.15 -9.15 4.90
N ALA A 221 -2.35 -9.91 5.63
CA ALA A 221 -2.02 -11.31 5.33
C ALA A 221 -3.25 -12.22 5.33
N SER A 222 -4.21 -12.01 6.23
CA SER A 222 -5.45 -12.81 6.25
C SER A 222 -6.32 -12.61 5.00
N VAL A 223 -6.21 -11.46 4.32
CA VAL A 223 -7.02 -11.13 3.14
C VAL A 223 -6.27 -11.44 1.84
N ILE A 224 -4.99 -11.10 1.77
CA ILE A 224 -4.15 -11.28 0.57
C ILE A 224 -3.61 -12.71 0.48
N GLY A 225 -3.40 -13.35 1.63
CA GLY A 225 -2.64 -14.59 1.76
C GLY A 225 -1.12 -14.36 1.80
N ASN A 226 -0.38 -15.44 2.05
CA ASN A 226 1.09 -15.41 2.21
C ASN A 226 1.85 -15.78 0.93
N LYS A 227 1.22 -15.70 -0.24
CA LYS A 227 1.88 -15.95 -1.52
C LYS A 227 2.70 -14.72 -1.96
N PRO A 228 3.77 -14.89 -2.75
CA PRO A 228 4.58 -13.77 -3.25
C PRO A 228 3.89 -13.03 -4.40
N VAL A 229 2.77 -12.38 -4.10
CA VAL A 229 1.90 -11.68 -5.06
C VAL A 229 1.91 -10.17 -4.86
N VAL A 230 2.60 -9.66 -3.84
CA VAL A 230 2.67 -8.23 -3.55
C VAL A 230 3.68 -7.56 -4.49
N ARG A 231 3.27 -6.45 -5.10
CA ARG A 231 4.08 -5.63 -6.01
C ARG A 231 4.69 -4.45 -5.29
N ASP A 232 3.90 -3.79 -4.46
CA ASP A 232 4.35 -2.72 -3.59
C ASP A 232 3.51 -2.66 -2.30
N LEU A 233 4.13 -2.17 -1.24
CA LEU A 233 3.50 -1.82 0.02
C LEU A 233 3.88 -0.38 0.34
N THR A 234 2.90 0.52 0.42
CA THR A 234 3.11 1.95 0.67
C THR A 234 2.51 2.37 1.99
N ILE A 235 3.34 2.91 2.88
CA ILE A 235 2.92 3.51 4.15
C ILE A 235 2.73 5.01 3.94
N TYR A 236 1.51 5.46 4.17
CA TYR A 236 1.13 6.87 4.32
C TYR A 236 0.96 7.21 5.80
N PRO A 237 0.86 8.50 6.17
CA PRO A 237 0.61 8.89 7.56
C PRO A 237 -0.59 8.18 8.22
N LYS A 238 -1.62 7.81 7.45
CA LYS A 238 -2.88 7.28 8.01
C LYS A 238 -3.30 5.91 7.48
N SER A 239 -2.55 5.34 6.56
CA SER A 239 -2.92 4.09 5.92
C SER A 239 -1.70 3.34 5.40
N VAL A 240 -1.77 2.01 5.41
CA VAL A 240 -0.88 1.14 4.64
C VAL A 240 -1.65 0.68 3.40
N GLN A 241 -1.12 0.92 2.21
CA GLN A 241 -1.69 0.46 0.96
C GLN A 241 -0.83 -0.67 0.41
N VAL A 242 -1.45 -1.70 -0.15
CA VAL A 242 -0.77 -2.84 -0.75
C VAL A 242 -1.34 -3.06 -2.14
N LYS A 243 -0.48 -3.07 -3.14
CA LYS A 243 -0.84 -3.49 -4.50
C LYS A 243 -0.38 -4.92 -4.70
N ALA A 244 -1.31 -5.81 -5.06
CA ALA A 244 -1.00 -7.21 -5.29
C ALA A 244 -1.68 -7.73 -6.56
N ASP A 245 -1.19 -8.87 -7.07
CA ASP A 245 -1.80 -9.55 -8.21
C ASP A 245 -3.22 -9.98 -7.89
N HIS A 246 -4.11 -9.86 -8.87
CA HIS A 246 -5.48 -10.30 -8.69
C HIS A 246 -5.53 -11.83 -8.58
N PRO A 247 -6.23 -12.41 -7.58
CA PRO A 247 -6.17 -13.85 -7.30
C PRO A 247 -6.74 -14.73 -8.43
N SER A 248 -7.61 -14.17 -9.27
CA SER A 248 -8.31 -14.91 -10.34
C SER A 248 -8.27 -14.26 -11.72
N LEU A 249 -7.71 -13.05 -11.85
CA LEU A 249 -7.69 -12.32 -13.12
C LEU A 249 -6.22 -12.14 -13.53
N PRO A 250 -5.73 -12.85 -14.55
CA PRO A 250 -4.34 -12.77 -14.96
C PRO A 250 -4.01 -11.34 -15.42
N GLU A 251 -2.75 -10.94 -15.25
CA GLU A 251 -2.22 -9.65 -15.71
C GLU A 251 -2.96 -8.42 -15.16
N THR A 252 -3.61 -8.56 -14.01
CA THR A 252 -4.26 -7.45 -13.32
C THR A 252 -3.81 -7.38 -11.86
N THR A 253 -3.83 -6.17 -11.32
CA THR A 253 -3.55 -5.90 -9.91
C THR A 253 -4.80 -5.39 -9.22
N VAL A 254 -4.83 -5.56 -7.90
CA VAL A 254 -5.86 -5.01 -7.03
C VAL A 254 -5.20 -4.35 -5.82
N GLY A 255 -5.75 -3.22 -5.42
CA GLY A 255 -5.31 -2.50 -4.24
C GLY A 255 -6.02 -2.98 -2.97
N TYR A 256 -5.27 -3.06 -1.88
CA TYR A 256 -5.77 -3.20 -0.52
C TYR A 256 -5.33 -1.98 0.28
N SER A 257 -6.14 -1.54 1.22
CA SER A 257 -5.76 -0.50 2.16
C SER A 257 -6.11 -0.95 3.56
N TRP A 258 -5.16 -0.81 4.47
CA TRP A 258 -5.36 -0.95 5.89
C TRP A 258 -5.22 0.42 6.54
N ASP A 259 -6.20 0.80 7.33
CA ASP A 259 -6.15 1.95 8.22
C ASP A 259 -6.70 1.55 9.59
N ILE A 260 -6.94 2.53 10.46
CA ILE A 260 -7.52 2.29 11.78
C ILE A 260 -8.87 1.54 11.73
N SER A 261 -9.60 1.65 10.61
CA SER A 261 -10.89 1.03 10.39
C SER A 261 -10.81 -0.44 9.95
N GLY A 262 -9.61 -0.91 9.60
CA GLY A 262 -9.31 -2.26 9.16
C GLY A 262 -8.94 -2.35 7.68
N VAL A 263 -9.01 -3.56 7.12
CA VAL A 263 -8.67 -3.81 5.71
C VAL A 263 -9.86 -3.55 4.79
N THR A 264 -9.62 -2.76 3.76
CA THR A 264 -10.51 -2.59 2.61
C THR A 264 -9.82 -3.07 1.34
N ARG A 265 -10.60 -3.61 0.41
CA ARG A 265 -10.14 -4.01 -0.93
C ARG A 265 -10.75 -3.06 -1.94
N SER A 266 -9.91 -2.51 -2.83
CA SER A 266 -10.35 -1.71 -3.96
C SER A 266 -11.33 -2.52 -4.81
N PRO A 267 -12.50 -1.97 -5.14
CA PRO A 267 -13.42 -2.64 -6.04
C PRO A 267 -13.00 -2.50 -7.52
N ILE A 268 -11.99 -1.66 -7.78
CA ILE A 268 -11.40 -1.45 -9.10
C ILE A 268 -10.13 -2.29 -9.20
N THR A 269 -10.05 -3.10 -10.26
CA THR A 269 -8.83 -3.78 -10.69
C THR A 269 -8.11 -2.93 -11.73
N SER A 270 -6.79 -2.99 -11.74
CA SER A 270 -5.96 -2.23 -12.69
C SER A 270 -5.19 -3.18 -13.60
N PRO A 271 -5.25 -3.01 -14.93
CA PRO A 271 -4.42 -3.80 -15.83
C PRO A 271 -2.94 -3.53 -15.55
N MET A 272 -2.11 -4.57 -15.66
CA MET A 272 -0.67 -4.43 -15.58
C MET A 272 -0.10 -3.79 -16.85
N PHE A 273 1.00 -3.05 -16.71
CA PHE A 273 1.79 -2.69 -17.89
C PHE A 273 2.45 -3.95 -18.48
N PRO A 274 2.62 -4.03 -19.82
CA PRO A 274 3.27 -5.16 -20.46
C PRO A 274 4.60 -5.54 -19.79
N GLY A 275 4.82 -6.84 -19.54
CA GLY A 275 6.02 -7.37 -18.89
C GLY A 275 6.01 -7.35 -17.35
N THR A 276 5.11 -6.61 -16.71
CA THR A 276 5.03 -6.56 -15.23
C THR A 276 4.68 -7.92 -14.62
N SER A 277 3.85 -8.72 -15.31
CA SER A 277 3.43 -10.05 -14.86
C SER A 277 4.60 -11.02 -14.71
N ALA A 278 5.67 -10.84 -15.49
CA ALA A 278 6.89 -11.65 -15.43
C ALA A 278 7.84 -11.21 -14.31
N LEU A 279 7.67 -10.01 -13.75
CA LEU A 279 8.48 -9.57 -12.62
C LEU A 279 8.10 -10.38 -11.37
N PRO A 280 9.05 -10.65 -10.46
CA PRO A 280 8.73 -11.28 -9.18
C PRO A 280 7.90 -10.35 -8.28
N GLY A 281 6.97 -10.93 -7.52
CA GLY A 281 6.36 -10.29 -6.35
C GLY A 281 7.06 -10.72 -5.07
N PHE A 282 6.69 -10.10 -3.94
CA PHE A 282 7.13 -10.52 -2.60
C PHE A 282 5.94 -10.93 -1.73
N SER A 283 6.20 -11.67 -0.65
CA SER A 283 5.14 -12.02 0.29
C SER A 283 4.98 -10.93 1.34
N ILE A 284 3.74 -10.66 1.74
CA ILE A 284 3.45 -9.75 2.87
C ILE A 284 4.07 -10.28 4.18
N GLY A 285 4.21 -11.60 4.32
CA GLY A 285 4.82 -12.23 5.48
C GLY A 285 6.34 -12.02 5.57
N ASP A 286 7.00 -11.66 4.47
CA ASP A 286 8.44 -11.37 4.45
C ASP A 286 8.74 -9.91 4.85
N VAL A 287 7.71 -9.10 5.09
CA VAL A 287 7.85 -7.67 5.40
C VAL A 287 8.15 -7.48 6.88
N ASP A 288 9.34 -6.97 7.19
CA ASP A 288 9.74 -6.56 8.53
C ASP A 288 9.57 -5.04 8.70
N LEU A 289 8.55 -4.64 9.49
CA LEU A 289 8.30 -3.24 9.84
C LEU A 289 9.01 -2.78 11.13
N SER A 290 9.73 -3.66 11.82
CA SER A 290 10.41 -3.32 13.09
C SER A 290 11.53 -2.29 12.90
N LYS A 291 12.12 -2.24 11.71
CA LYS A 291 13.24 -1.35 11.37
C LYS A 291 12.82 0.00 10.79
N LEU A 292 11.52 0.30 10.70
CA LEU A 292 11.05 1.50 10.00
C LEU A 292 11.58 2.81 10.59
N THR A 293 11.74 2.91 11.91
CA THR A 293 12.34 4.08 12.56
C THR A 293 13.73 4.35 11.99
N MET A 294 14.58 3.31 11.98
CA MET A 294 15.93 3.38 11.43
C MET A 294 15.92 3.74 9.94
N ILE A 295 15.01 3.16 9.15
CA ILE A 295 14.88 3.50 7.72
C ILE A 295 14.53 4.99 7.55
N ARG A 296 13.58 5.51 8.31
CA ARG A 296 13.19 6.94 8.26
C ARG A 296 14.36 7.86 8.61
N ASP A 297 15.10 7.53 9.67
CA ASP A 297 16.22 8.34 10.14
C ASP A 297 17.36 8.35 9.11
N LYS A 298 17.69 7.19 8.54
CA LYS A 298 18.69 7.07 7.46
C LYS A 298 18.25 7.82 6.19
N ALA A 299 16.97 7.75 5.83
CA ALA A 299 16.43 8.47 4.69
C ALA A 299 16.52 9.99 4.88
N LYS A 300 16.14 10.50 6.06
CA LYS A 300 16.27 11.93 6.39
C LYS A 300 17.72 12.41 6.38
N ALA A 301 18.62 11.63 6.97
CA ALA A 301 20.06 11.95 6.95
C ALA A 301 20.60 12.02 5.52
N ALA A 302 20.22 11.08 4.65
CA ALA A 302 20.61 11.08 3.23
C ALA A 302 20.00 12.24 2.43
N TRP A 303 18.81 12.71 2.83
CA TRP A 303 18.13 13.84 2.20
C TRP A 303 18.76 15.21 2.51
N GLN A 304 19.49 15.31 3.64
CA GLN A 304 20.23 16.51 4.05
C GLN A 304 19.34 17.74 4.27
N ASN A 305 18.09 17.54 4.71
CA ASN A 305 17.20 18.62 5.16
C ASN A 305 16.24 18.16 6.25
N ASP A 306 16.48 18.59 7.48
CA ASP A 306 15.69 18.20 8.66
C ASP A 306 14.27 18.79 8.69
N LYS A 307 14.03 19.85 7.90
CA LYS A 307 12.70 20.48 7.76
C LYS A 307 11.81 19.80 6.72
N SER A 308 12.31 18.76 6.05
CA SER A 308 11.55 18.03 5.06
C SER A 308 10.40 17.23 5.70
N THR A 309 9.30 17.15 4.96
CA THR A 309 8.18 16.28 5.27
C THR A 309 8.27 15.01 4.45
N MET A 310 7.96 13.89 5.08
CA MET A 310 7.84 12.61 4.39
C MET A 310 6.40 12.41 3.94
N SER A 311 6.20 12.10 2.66
CA SER A 311 4.84 11.91 2.10
C SER A 311 4.40 10.46 2.21
N TYR A 312 5.31 9.53 1.88
CA TYR A 312 5.09 8.09 1.92
C TYR A 312 6.42 7.33 1.99
N MET A 313 6.34 6.08 2.43
CA MET A 313 7.41 5.08 2.33
C MET A 313 6.88 3.87 1.57
N MET A 314 7.47 3.55 0.43
CA MET A 314 7.05 2.42 -0.40
C MET A 314 8.10 1.31 -0.36
N LEU A 315 7.73 0.12 0.08
CA LEU A 315 8.52 -1.09 -0.09
C LEU A 315 8.17 -1.72 -1.44
N LYS A 316 9.18 -1.92 -2.28
CA LYS A 316 9.06 -2.65 -3.56
C LYS A 316 10.23 -3.58 -3.75
N LEU A 317 10.03 -4.63 -4.54
CA LEU A 317 11.13 -5.46 -5.03
C LEU A 317 11.78 -4.75 -6.23
N SER A 318 13.02 -4.28 -6.06
CA SER A 318 13.75 -3.59 -7.12
C SER A 318 14.45 -4.61 -8.02
N THR A 319 14.14 -4.57 -9.31
CA THR A 319 14.71 -5.45 -10.36
C THR A 319 15.60 -4.71 -11.36
N ASP A 320 15.78 -3.41 -11.14
CA ASP A 320 16.44 -2.52 -12.08
C ASP A 320 17.93 -2.42 -11.80
N GLY A 321 18.40 -2.80 -10.60
CA GLY A 321 19.81 -2.80 -10.26
C GLY A 321 20.55 -4.05 -10.77
N PRO A 322 21.89 -4.06 -10.68
CA PRO A 322 22.66 -5.27 -10.90
C PRO A 322 22.37 -6.32 -9.81
N GLY A 323 22.37 -7.59 -10.20
CA GLY A 323 22.20 -8.71 -9.29
C GLY A 323 20.74 -9.10 -9.03
N LYS A 324 20.51 -9.81 -7.91
CA LYS A 324 19.21 -10.40 -7.59
C LYS A 324 18.21 -9.31 -7.22
N PRO A 325 16.92 -9.53 -7.52
CA PRO A 325 15.87 -8.65 -7.01
C PRO A 325 16.01 -8.45 -5.49
N GLU A 326 16.02 -7.19 -5.07
CA GLU A 326 16.27 -6.80 -3.67
C GLU A 326 15.10 -5.95 -3.16
N LEU A 327 14.60 -6.23 -1.97
CA LEU A 327 13.57 -5.41 -1.34
C LEU A 327 14.16 -4.06 -0.93
N ARG A 328 13.54 -2.98 -1.41
CA ARG A 328 13.98 -1.61 -1.14
C ARG A 328 12.83 -0.73 -0.67
N TRP A 329 13.11 0.05 0.36
CA TRP A 329 12.30 1.17 0.80
C TRP A 329 12.59 2.39 -0.06
N VAL A 330 11.57 2.93 -0.71
CA VAL A 330 11.57 4.22 -1.41
C VAL A 330 10.86 5.22 -0.51
N VAL A 331 11.62 6.15 0.05
CA VAL A 331 11.11 7.18 0.95
C VAL A 331 10.96 8.47 0.15
N ASN A 332 9.73 8.98 0.04
CA ASN A 332 9.45 10.25 -0.63
C ASN A 332 9.53 11.40 0.37
N LEU A 333 10.37 12.38 0.05
CA LEU A 333 10.61 13.56 0.87
C LEU A 333 10.33 14.82 0.06
N THR A 334 9.72 15.79 0.73
CA THR A 334 9.40 17.10 0.17
C THR A 334 9.90 18.18 1.12
N ASP A 335 10.62 19.15 0.59
CA ASP A 335 11.01 20.32 1.36
C ASP A 335 9.80 21.23 1.58
N LEU A 336 9.56 21.61 2.84
CA LEU A 336 8.65 22.70 3.12
C LEU A 336 9.33 24.02 2.74
N GLY A 337 8.64 24.85 1.96
CA GLY A 337 9.00 26.26 1.81
C GLY A 337 8.98 26.95 3.18
N GLN A 338 9.79 27.99 3.36
CA GLN A 338 9.73 28.80 4.57
C GLN A 338 8.34 29.45 4.69
N PRO A 339 7.76 29.61 5.90
CA PRO A 339 6.54 30.39 6.08
C PRO A 339 6.74 31.80 5.49
N GLY A 340 6.01 32.14 4.42
CA GLY A 340 6.12 33.42 3.71
C GLY A 340 6.84 33.37 2.35
N GLU A 341 7.48 32.25 1.99
CA GLU A 341 7.96 32.01 0.63
C GLU A 341 6.85 31.33 -0.20
N MET A 342 6.38 32.00 -1.26
CA MET A 342 5.70 31.30 -2.36
C MET A 342 6.74 30.49 -3.13
N THR A 343 7.05 29.29 -2.66
CA THR A 343 7.74 28.31 -3.51
C THR A 343 6.74 27.79 -4.53
N LEU A 344 6.76 28.36 -5.74
CA LEU A 344 5.94 27.92 -6.88
C LEU A 344 6.17 26.44 -7.25
N PHE A 345 7.28 25.86 -6.79
CA PHE A 345 7.62 24.45 -6.95
C PHE A 345 8.18 23.91 -5.63
N THR A 346 7.52 22.92 -5.05
CA THR A 346 8.06 22.17 -3.90
C THR A 346 9.21 21.30 -4.37
N ALA A 347 10.39 21.47 -3.78
CA ALA A 347 11.53 20.59 -4.06
C ALA A 347 11.25 19.22 -3.41
N SER A 348 10.97 18.21 -4.23
CA SER A 348 10.71 16.84 -3.78
C SER A 348 11.64 15.84 -4.46
N GLY A 349 11.74 14.66 -3.86
CA GLY A 349 12.62 13.61 -4.34
C GLY A 349 12.42 12.31 -3.56
N THR A 350 13.33 11.37 -3.77
CA THR A 350 13.25 10.05 -3.15
C THR A 350 14.61 9.59 -2.64
N VAL A 351 14.60 8.84 -1.55
CA VAL A 351 15.77 8.08 -1.09
C VAL A 351 15.39 6.60 -1.12
N GLU A 352 16.17 5.79 -1.82
CA GLU A 352 16.01 4.34 -1.85
C GLU A 352 17.03 3.67 -0.91
N LEU A 353 16.53 2.84 0.00
CA LEU A 353 17.32 2.12 0.99
C LEU A 353 16.98 0.63 0.96
N THR A 354 17.94 -0.22 1.25
CA THR A 354 17.72 -1.64 1.57
C THR A 354 16.97 -1.79 2.90
N THR A 355 16.47 -3.00 3.19
CA THR A 355 15.76 -3.31 4.45
C THR A 355 16.63 -3.21 5.71
N ASP A 356 17.97 -3.19 5.56
CA ASP A 356 18.93 -2.93 6.64
C ASP A 356 19.35 -1.45 6.75
N GLY A 357 18.82 -0.56 5.90
CA GLY A 357 19.07 0.88 5.94
C GLY A 357 20.30 1.35 5.17
N THR A 358 20.91 0.49 4.34
CA THR A 358 21.94 0.91 3.39
C THR A 358 21.32 1.75 2.28
N VAL A 359 21.77 3.00 2.15
CA VAL A 359 21.30 3.92 1.09
C VAL A 359 21.86 3.45 -0.26
N ARG A 360 20.97 3.12 -1.19
CA ARG A 360 21.33 2.75 -2.57
C ARG A 360 21.31 3.98 -3.48
N VAL A 361 20.29 4.82 -3.33
CA VAL A 361 20.03 5.96 -4.21
C VAL A 361 19.47 7.13 -3.41
N ALA A 362 19.90 8.35 -3.70
CA ALA A 362 19.27 9.57 -3.23
C ALA A 362 19.01 10.51 -4.42
N ASN A 363 17.77 10.52 -4.91
CA ASN A 363 17.34 11.43 -5.96
C ASN A 363 16.97 12.78 -5.34
N LEU A 364 18.01 13.58 -5.08
CA LEU A 364 17.89 14.91 -4.50
C LEU A 364 17.36 15.92 -5.54
N PRO A 365 16.80 17.07 -5.11
CA PRO A 365 16.45 18.16 -6.01
C PRO A 365 17.71 18.73 -6.68
N ASP A 366 17.59 19.27 -7.89
CA ASP A 366 18.73 19.67 -8.73
C ASP A 366 19.72 20.61 -8.02
N ALA A 367 19.24 21.53 -7.19
CA ALA A 367 20.08 22.46 -6.43
C ALA A 367 21.01 21.77 -5.41
N ARG A 368 20.66 20.57 -4.94
CA ARG A 368 21.44 19.77 -3.99
C ARG A 368 22.14 18.57 -4.64
N LYS A 369 21.93 18.33 -5.94
CA LYS A 369 22.67 17.28 -6.64
C LYS A 369 24.16 17.61 -6.64
N PRO A 370 25.04 16.65 -6.31
CA PRO A 370 26.46 16.87 -6.41
C PRO A 370 26.83 17.12 -7.88
N LYS A 371 27.52 18.22 -8.18
CA LYS A 371 28.02 18.50 -9.53
C LYS A 371 29.29 17.69 -9.78
N ARG A 372 29.13 16.40 -10.08
CA ARG A 372 30.26 15.50 -10.34
C ARG A 372 30.67 15.58 -11.80
N ASN A 373 31.98 15.61 -12.07
CA ASN A 373 32.52 15.34 -13.39
C ASN A 373 32.91 13.86 -13.43
N TRP A 374 32.14 13.04 -14.13
CA TRP A 374 32.40 11.61 -14.21
C TRP A 374 33.66 11.27 -15.02
N LEU A 375 34.14 12.19 -15.85
CA LEU A 375 35.39 12.08 -16.59
C LEU A 375 36.63 12.50 -15.77
N ASP A 376 36.45 12.96 -14.53
CA ASP A 376 37.59 13.11 -13.63
C ASP A 376 38.21 11.73 -13.35
N PRO A 377 39.54 11.53 -13.53
CA PRO A 377 40.18 10.24 -13.34
C PRO A 377 39.97 9.60 -11.97
N ALA A 378 39.95 10.41 -10.89
CA ALA A 378 39.74 9.90 -9.55
C ALA A 378 38.28 9.48 -9.35
N MET A 379 37.33 10.27 -9.84
CA MET A 379 35.90 9.92 -9.83
C MET A 379 35.61 8.66 -10.66
N THR A 380 36.17 8.56 -11.88
CA THR A 380 36.03 7.37 -12.74
C THR A 380 36.50 6.12 -12.00
N TRP A 381 37.72 6.17 -11.45
CA TRP A 381 38.32 5.05 -10.74
C TRP A 381 37.53 4.65 -9.49
N GLN A 382 37.08 5.63 -8.70
CA GLN A 382 36.22 5.38 -7.54
C GLN A 382 34.91 4.70 -7.93
N THR A 383 34.33 5.07 -9.06
CA THR A 383 33.08 4.48 -9.56
C THR A 383 33.28 3.01 -9.94
N PHE A 384 34.42 2.61 -10.52
CA PHE A 384 34.72 1.20 -10.78
C PHE A 384 34.69 0.35 -9.51
N GLY A 385 35.18 0.88 -8.38
CA GLY A 385 35.05 0.22 -7.08
C GLY A 385 33.58 -0.02 -6.70
N THR A 386 32.74 0.99 -6.85
CA THR A 386 31.30 0.88 -6.56
C THR A 386 30.60 -0.13 -7.47
N ILE A 387 30.96 -0.16 -8.76
CA ILE A 387 30.43 -1.12 -9.73
C ILE A 387 30.85 -2.54 -9.35
N GLY A 388 32.12 -2.75 -9.02
CA GLY A 388 32.63 -4.05 -8.58
C GLY A 388 31.97 -4.56 -7.30
N GLU A 389 31.63 -3.68 -6.37
CA GLU A 389 30.88 -4.03 -5.15
C GLU A 389 29.43 -4.44 -5.47
N GLN A 390 28.73 -3.70 -6.34
CA GLN A 390 27.32 -3.95 -6.63
C GLN A 390 27.09 -5.15 -7.56
N PHE A 391 27.92 -5.34 -8.59
CA PHE A 391 27.82 -6.50 -9.48
C PHE A 391 28.49 -7.75 -8.90
N GLY A 392 29.41 -7.58 -7.94
CA GLY A 392 30.21 -8.65 -7.36
C GLY A 392 31.51 -8.93 -8.12
N LYS A 393 32.47 -9.57 -7.42
CA LYS A 393 33.85 -9.75 -7.90
C LYS A 393 33.98 -10.55 -9.21
N ASN A 394 33.02 -11.41 -9.51
CA ASN A 394 33.05 -12.28 -10.69
C ASN A 394 32.28 -11.69 -11.88
N ALA A 395 31.77 -10.46 -11.75
CA ALA A 395 31.03 -9.81 -12.81
C ALA A 395 31.88 -9.56 -14.04
N ARG A 396 31.25 -9.72 -15.20
CA ARG A 396 31.89 -9.63 -16.51
C ARG A 396 31.25 -8.53 -17.34
N PHE A 397 32.08 -7.73 -17.97
CA PHE A 397 31.72 -6.54 -18.73
C PHE A 397 32.24 -6.69 -20.16
N ALA A 398 31.43 -6.34 -21.14
CA ALA A 398 31.85 -6.28 -22.55
C ALA A 398 32.38 -4.88 -22.90
N GLU A 399 31.76 -3.84 -22.31
CA GLU A 399 32.15 -2.45 -22.53
C GLU A 399 31.76 -1.59 -21.33
N ILE A 400 32.62 -0.62 -21.00
CA ILE A 400 32.31 0.47 -20.08
C ILE A 400 32.61 1.78 -20.79
N THR A 401 31.58 2.62 -20.92
CA THR A 401 31.68 3.93 -21.54
C THR A 401 31.42 5.02 -20.51
N VAL A 402 32.38 5.91 -20.27
CA VAL A 402 32.28 7.02 -19.33
C VAL A 402 32.07 8.31 -20.10
N SER A 403 31.04 9.07 -19.73
CA SER A 403 30.73 10.41 -20.25
C SER A 403 30.80 11.43 -19.11
N LYS A 404 30.60 12.71 -19.40
CA LYS A 404 30.63 13.78 -18.39
C LYS A 404 29.65 13.55 -17.23
N ASP A 405 28.46 13.01 -17.54
CA ASP A 405 27.33 12.96 -16.61
C ASP A 405 26.97 11.53 -16.14
N SER A 406 27.52 10.50 -16.78
CA SER A 406 27.15 9.10 -16.51
C SER A 406 28.16 8.09 -17.06
N MET A 407 28.01 6.84 -16.68
CA MET A 407 28.75 5.70 -17.19
C MET A 407 27.79 4.62 -17.70
N SER A 408 27.91 4.20 -18.95
CA SER A 408 27.18 3.05 -19.53
C SER A 408 28.00 1.78 -19.33
N LEU A 409 27.33 0.68 -19.01
CA LEU A 409 27.92 -0.60 -18.66
C LEU A 409 27.20 -1.70 -19.46
N LEU A 410 27.84 -2.21 -20.49
CA LEU A 410 27.37 -3.43 -21.15
C LEU A 410 27.96 -4.63 -20.40
N ALA A 411 27.12 -5.34 -19.65
CA ALA A 411 27.57 -6.38 -18.74
C ALA A 411 26.75 -7.66 -18.83
N GLU A 412 27.36 -8.77 -18.44
CA GLU A 412 26.63 -10.00 -18.19
C GLU A 412 25.78 -9.84 -16.91
N VAL A 413 24.53 -10.29 -16.96
CA VAL A 413 23.62 -10.31 -15.80
C VAL A 413 24.20 -11.27 -14.75
N PRO A 414 24.59 -10.78 -13.55
CA PRO A 414 25.31 -11.61 -12.57
C PRO A 414 24.60 -12.91 -12.18
N ASP A 415 23.27 -12.91 -12.14
CA ASP A 415 22.46 -14.06 -11.74
C ASP A 415 21.92 -14.87 -12.91
N THR A 416 22.22 -14.48 -14.15
CA THR A 416 21.83 -15.23 -15.35
C THR A 416 23.00 -15.26 -16.32
N PRO A 417 24.03 -16.10 -16.04
CA PRO A 417 25.19 -16.22 -16.89
C PRO A 417 24.79 -16.52 -18.34
N GLY A 418 25.48 -15.89 -19.30
CA GLY A 418 25.16 -15.95 -20.72
C GLY A 418 24.16 -14.90 -21.20
N THR A 419 23.60 -14.07 -20.32
CA THR A 419 22.66 -13.00 -20.69
C THR A 419 23.33 -11.64 -20.56
N MET A 420 23.29 -10.83 -21.62
CA MET A 420 23.83 -9.46 -21.61
C MET A 420 22.73 -8.44 -21.28
N ARG A 421 23.12 -7.36 -20.60
CA ARG A 421 22.25 -6.20 -20.31
C ARG A 421 23.08 -4.92 -20.25
N ASP A 422 22.53 -3.83 -20.75
CA ASP A 422 23.10 -2.50 -20.57
C ASP A 422 22.58 -1.86 -19.27
N TYR A 423 23.46 -1.19 -18.55
CA TYR A 423 23.17 -0.46 -17.31
C TYR A 423 23.75 0.95 -17.41
N ASN A 424 23.04 1.92 -16.86
CA ASN A 424 23.52 3.27 -16.69
C ASN A 424 23.82 3.53 -15.21
N ALA A 425 25.04 3.95 -14.93
CA ALA A 425 25.47 4.46 -13.63
C ALA A 425 25.52 6.00 -13.69
N ASN A 426 24.79 6.65 -12.81
CA ASN A 426 24.80 8.11 -12.66
C ASN A 426 24.55 8.49 -11.18
N ASP A 427 24.27 9.77 -10.89
CA ASP A 427 23.99 10.22 -9.52
C ASP A 427 22.74 9.58 -8.88
N ARG A 428 21.89 8.93 -9.68
CA ARG A 428 20.75 8.12 -9.23
C ARG A 428 21.10 6.65 -9.01
N GLY A 429 22.38 6.26 -9.05
CA GLY A 429 22.83 4.88 -8.89
C GLY A 429 22.97 4.13 -10.21
N ILE A 430 23.06 2.80 -10.12
CA ILE A 430 23.20 1.89 -11.27
C ILE A 430 21.83 1.27 -11.58
N THR A 431 21.31 1.54 -12.78
CA THR A 431 20.03 1.03 -13.23
C THR A 431 20.14 0.45 -14.62
N ALA A 432 19.45 -0.65 -14.88
CA ALA A 432 19.37 -1.27 -16.19
C ALA A 432 18.68 -0.34 -17.19
N SER A 433 19.26 -0.23 -18.37
CA SER A 433 18.68 0.47 -19.51
C SER A 433 17.42 -0.26 -19.99
N SER A 434 16.38 0.49 -20.34
CA SER A 434 15.15 -0.05 -20.93
C SER A 434 15.30 -0.43 -22.40
N MET A 435 16.38 0.05 -23.05
CA MET A 435 16.69 -0.22 -24.45
C MET A 435 18.11 -0.76 -24.52
N MET A 436 18.27 -1.87 -25.24
CA MET A 436 19.55 -2.45 -25.59
C MET A 436 19.54 -2.71 -27.09
N MET A 437 20.63 -2.40 -27.78
CA MET A 437 20.70 -2.66 -29.22
C MET A 437 20.75 -4.17 -29.47
N PRO A 438 20.16 -4.68 -30.57
CA PRO A 438 20.10 -6.12 -30.82
C PRO A 438 21.46 -6.83 -30.85
N TRP A 439 22.51 -6.14 -31.31
CA TRP A 439 23.88 -6.70 -31.35
C TRP A 439 24.57 -6.71 -29.98
N ASP A 440 24.15 -5.85 -29.05
CA ASP A 440 24.68 -5.84 -27.66
C ASP A 440 24.02 -6.93 -26.81
N ALA A 441 22.88 -7.46 -27.26
CA ALA A 441 22.22 -8.62 -26.65
C ALA A 441 22.98 -9.94 -26.88
N GLU A 442 23.86 -9.99 -27.89
CA GLU A 442 24.59 -11.20 -28.24
C GLU A 442 25.70 -11.49 -27.22
N PHE A 443 25.62 -12.65 -26.58
CA PHE A 443 26.63 -13.08 -25.63
C PHE A 443 27.90 -13.55 -26.34
N ARG A 444 29.01 -12.86 -26.08
CA ARG A 444 30.32 -13.13 -26.67
C ARG A 444 31.40 -13.20 -25.58
N PRO A 445 31.70 -14.39 -25.03
CA PRO A 445 32.55 -14.53 -23.85
C PRO A 445 33.98 -14.02 -24.06
N GLU A 446 34.49 -14.05 -25.29
CA GLU A 446 35.81 -13.55 -25.68
C GLU A 446 35.95 -12.02 -25.60
N ARG A 447 34.83 -11.29 -25.49
CA ARG A 447 34.81 -9.83 -25.32
C ARG A 447 34.73 -9.39 -23.86
N LEU A 448 34.54 -10.35 -22.96
CA LEU A 448 34.25 -10.07 -21.57
C LEU A 448 35.54 -9.92 -20.74
N PHE A 449 35.58 -8.87 -19.94
CA PHE A 449 36.61 -8.62 -18.94
C PHE A 449 35.99 -8.38 -17.57
N ARG A 450 36.81 -8.40 -16.52
CA ARG A 450 36.42 -8.13 -15.14
C ARG A 450 36.95 -6.78 -14.68
N MET A 451 36.39 -6.24 -13.60
CA MET A 451 36.89 -4.99 -13.01
C MET A 451 38.37 -5.06 -12.60
N GLU A 452 38.86 -6.24 -12.22
CA GLU A 452 40.28 -6.46 -11.90
C GLU A 452 41.20 -6.27 -13.11
N ASP A 453 40.71 -6.50 -14.33
CA ASP A 453 41.47 -6.29 -15.57
C ASP A 453 41.72 -4.80 -15.87
N LEU A 454 40.98 -3.89 -15.20
CA LEU A 454 41.17 -2.45 -15.30
C LEU A 454 42.26 -1.91 -14.36
N ALA A 455 42.92 -2.76 -13.56
CA ALA A 455 43.89 -2.35 -12.54
C ALA A 455 45.00 -1.40 -13.04
N PHE A 456 45.45 -1.57 -14.28
CA PHE A 456 46.44 -0.68 -14.90
C PHE A 456 45.91 0.75 -15.05
N PHE A 457 44.63 0.90 -15.41
CA PHE A 457 43.96 2.19 -15.63
C PHE A 457 43.51 2.85 -14.31
N SER A 458 44.40 2.87 -13.32
CA SER A 458 44.23 3.62 -12.08
C SER A 458 43.99 5.11 -12.34
N ALA A 459 43.50 5.84 -11.33
CA ALA A 459 43.29 7.29 -11.44
C ALA A 459 44.52 8.05 -11.94
N GLU A 460 45.72 7.70 -11.46
CA GLU A 460 46.98 8.30 -11.91
C GLU A 460 47.25 8.03 -13.38
N LYS A 461 47.09 6.77 -13.81
CA LYS A 461 47.32 6.37 -15.22
C LYS A 461 46.28 6.94 -16.17
N LEU A 462 45.03 7.05 -15.76
CA LEU A 462 44.00 7.74 -16.53
C LEU A 462 44.37 9.22 -16.72
N GLY A 463 44.85 9.89 -15.68
CA GLY A 463 45.34 11.27 -15.77
C GLY A 463 46.53 11.41 -16.73
N GLU A 464 47.53 10.53 -16.62
CA GLU A 464 48.70 10.49 -17.48
C GLU A 464 48.34 10.28 -18.96
N LEU A 465 47.55 9.24 -19.26
CA LEU A 465 47.14 8.91 -20.63
C LEU A 465 46.25 10.00 -21.23
N THR A 466 45.42 10.64 -20.42
CA THR A 466 44.62 11.80 -20.86
C THR A 466 45.54 12.95 -21.27
N ALA A 467 46.50 13.34 -20.42
CA ALA A 467 47.45 14.43 -20.75
C ALA A 467 48.28 14.11 -22.00
N ARG A 468 48.71 12.85 -22.15
CA ARG A 468 49.38 12.36 -23.36
C ARG A 468 48.47 12.44 -24.59
N THR A 469 47.17 12.18 -24.45
CA THR A 469 46.20 12.29 -25.55
C THR A 469 46.10 13.73 -26.05
N PHE A 470 45.93 14.70 -25.15
CA PHE A 470 45.92 16.13 -25.50
C PHE A 470 47.20 16.55 -26.25
N THR A 471 48.35 16.14 -25.73
CA THR A 471 49.66 16.46 -26.33
C THR A 471 49.80 15.83 -27.71
N ARG A 472 49.38 14.58 -27.86
CA ARG A 472 49.53 13.79 -29.08
C ARG A 472 48.62 14.27 -30.21
N LEU A 473 47.38 14.64 -29.89
CA LEU A 473 46.42 15.20 -30.84
C LEU A 473 46.69 16.68 -31.17
N GLN A 474 47.60 17.34 -30.44
CA GLN A 474 47.97 18.75 -30.65
C GLN A 474 46.79 19.72 -30.56
N VAL A 475 45.88 19.47 -29.60
CA VAL A 475 44.65 20.25 -29.42
C VAL A 475 44.79 21.27 -28.29
N GLY A 476 44.08 22.40 -28.40
CA GLY A 476 44.09 23.45 -27.39
C GLY A 476 42.99 23.29 -26.34
N THR A 477 42.75 24.36 -25.57
CA THR A 477 41.74 24.41 -24.50
C THR A 477 40.30 24.40 -25.00
N GLU A 478 40.09 24.51 -26.31
CA GLU A 478 38.78 24.42 -26.96
C GLU A 478 38.22 22.99 -27.00
N MET A 479 39.08 21.98 -26.81
CA MET A 479 38.68 20.57 -26.73
C MET A 479 38.71 20.10 -25.29
N ALA A 480 37.78 19.21 -24.94
CA ALA A 480 37.74 18.55 -23.64
C ALA A 480 37.64 17.04 -23.84
N VAL A 481 37.97 16.27 -22.79
CA VAL A 481 37.62 14.85 -22.77
C VAL A 481 36.10 14.76 -22.90
N ALA A 482 35.65 14.00 -23.91
CA ALA A 482 34.24 13.72 -24.14
C ALA A 482 33.87 12.34 -23.61
N ARG A 483 34.81 11.39 -23.70
CA ARG A 483 34.56 9.98 -23.36
C ARG A 483 35.81 9.19 -23.03
N TYR A 484 35.65 8.25 -22.09
CA TYR A 484 36.52 7.08 -21.97
C TYR A 484 35.74 5.83 -22.36
N THR A 485 36.33 4.94 -23.16
CA THR A 485 35.74 3.63 -23.49
C THR A 485 36.71 2.52 -23.13
N PHE A 486 36.25 1.55 -22.34
CA PHE A 486 37.01 0.37 -21.93
C PHE A 486 36.35 -0.88 -22.51
N SER A 487 37.10 -1.64 -23.30
CA SER A 487 36.63 -2.91 -23.89
C SER A 487 37.81 -3.75 -24.38
N ILE A 488 37.60 -5.04 -24.62
CA ILE A 488 38.59 -5.87 -25.31
C ILE A 488 38.51 -5.56 -26.82
N GLY A 489 39.33 -4.62 -27.30
CA GLY A 489 39.24 -4.08 -28.66
C GLY A 489 38.23 -2.93 -28.80
N GLN A 490 38.42 -2.04 -29.78
CA GLN A 490 37.59 -0.84 -29.98
C GLN A 490 36.95 -0.80 -31.38
N LEU A 491 35.85 -0.04 -31.46
CA LEU A 491 35.09 0.27 -32.68
C LEU A 491 34.68 -0.98 -33.47
N MET A 492 33.53 -1.55 -33.11
CA MET A 492 33.01 -2.76 -33.74
C MET A 492 32.33 -2.43 -35.09
N SER A 493 32.66 -3.19 -36.13
CA SER A 493 31.94 -3.17 -37.40
C SER A 493 30.62 -3.95 -37.33
N PRO A 494 29.66 -3.73 -38.24
CA PRO A 494 28.38 -4.44 -38.24
C PRO A 494 28.48 -5.97 -38.33
N ASP A 495 29.60 -6.51 -38.83
CA ASP A 495 29.90 -7.95 -38.89
C ASP A 495 30.47 -8.51 -37.58
N GLY A 496 30.57 -7.69 -36.54
CA GLY A 496 30.99 -8.08 -35.20
C GLY A 496 32.50 -8.12 -34.96
N ARG A 497 33.33 -7.69 -35.91
CA ARG A 497 34.80 -7.59 -35.75
C ARG A 497 35.19 -6.22 -35.19
N PHE A 498 36.30 -6.16 -34.45
CA PHE A 498 36.87 -4.88 -34.02
C PHE A 498 37.70 -4.27 -35.13
N MET A 499 37.46 -2.99 -35.43
CA MET A 499 38.32 -2.22 -36.33
C MET A 499 39.68 -1.93 -35.68
N VAL A 500 39.72 -1.82 -34.35
CA VAL A 500 40.95 -1.67 -33.56
C VAL A 500 41.03 -2.85 -32.58
N PRO A 501 41.59 -4.00 -32.98
CA PRO A 501 41.65 -5.16 -32.11
C PRO A 501 42.61 -4.95 -30.94
N SER A 502 42.33 -5.62 -29.81
CA SER A 502 43.29 -5.68 -28.70
C SER A 502 44.52 -6.51 -29.11
N PRO A 503 45.76 -5.99 -28.98
CA PRO A 503 46.96 -6.72 -29.39
C PRO A 503 47.19 -8.01 -28.61
N ASP A 504 46.79 -8.03 -27.34
CA ASP A 504 47.04 -9.11 -26.38
C ASP A 504 45.75 -9.76 -25.86
N GLY A 505 44.60 -9.40 -26.44
CA GLY A 505 43.28 -9.87 -25.99
C GLY A 505 42.86 -9.31 -24.63
N LYS A 506 43.52 -8.26 -24.12
CA LYS A 506 43.15 -7.58 -22.86
C LYS A 506 42.40 -6.28 -23.11
N VAL A 507 41.94 -5.66 -22.03
CA VAL A 507 41.20 -4.40 -22.09
C VAL A 507 42.08 -3.29 -22.68
N THR A 508 41.49 -2.54 -23.61
CA THR A 508 42.05 -1.32 -24.18
C THR A 508 41.23 -0.12 -23.70
N LEU A 509 41.87 1.06 -23.69
CA LEU A 509 41.24 2.34 -23.34
C LEU A 509 41.24 3.25 -24.56
N GLU A 510 40.07 3.65 -25.02
CA GLU A 510 39.93 4.78 -25.94
C GLU A 510 39.66 6.07 -25.16
N ILE A 511 40.43 7.12 -25.45
CA ILE A 511 40.20 8.48 -24.95
C ILE A 511 39.79 9.35 -26.12
N ARG A 512 38.58 9.89 -26.06
CA ARG A 512 38.01 10.76 -27.09
C ARG A 512 37.94 12.20 -26.60
N LEU A 513 38.48 13.12 -27.40
CA LEU A 513 38.40 14.55 -27.18
C LEU A 513 37.44 15.16 -28.19
N GLU A 514 36.56 16.06 -27.74
CA GLU A 514 35.64 16.80 -28.62
C GLU A 514 35.61 18.29 -28.25
N ALA A 515 35.38 19.13 -29.26
CA ALA A 515 35.08 20.54 -29.04
C ALA A 515 33.65 20.72 -28.52
N ALA A 516 33.36 21.87 -27.91
CA ALA A 516 32.03 22.15 -27.34
C ALA A 516 30.89 22.14 -28.37
N ASP A 517 31.19 22.30 -29.66
CA ASP A 517 30.22 22.22 -30.76
C ASP A 517 29.94 20.79 -31.23
N GLY A 518 30.72 19.81 -30.78
CA GLY A 518 30.63 18.38 -31.14
C GLY A 518 31.10 18.03 -32.56
N TRP A 519 31.58 18.99 -33.35
CA TRP A 519 31.92 18.77 -34.76
C TRP A 519 33.40 18.44 -34.99
N LYS A 520 34.29 18.93 -34.12
CA LYS A 520 35.71 18.58 -34.13
C LYS A 520 35.99 17.57 -33.03
N GLY A 521 36.69 16.49 -33.38
CA GLY A 521 36.91 15.39 -32.45
C GLY A 521 38.04 14.47 -32.87
N GLY A 522 38.93 14.18 -31.94
CA GLY A 522 40.02 13.22 -32.12
C GLY A 522 39.98 12.14 -31.05
N ARG A 523 40.65 11.02 -31.28
CA ARG A 523 40.75 9.94 -30.30
C ARG A 523 42.09 9.22 -30.38
N ILE A 524 42.50 8.65 -29.26
CA ILE A 524 43.62 7.72 -29.19
C ILE A 524 43.18 6.49 -28.40
N THR A 525 43.59 5.32 -28.88
CA THR A 525 43.40 4.06 -28.16
C THR A 525 44.73 3.58 -27.59
N TYR A 526 44.71 3.16 -26.33
CA TYR A 526 45.84 2.60 -25.59
C TYR A 526 45.61 1.13 -25.23
N SER A 527 46.67 0.34 -25.21
CA SER A 527 46.66 -1.04 -24.72
C SER A 527 46.58 -1.11 -23.18
N SER A 528 46.43 -2.33 -22.65
CA SER A 528 46.50 -2.62 -21.21
C SER A 528 47.84 -2.29 -20.54
N THR A 529 48.87 -1.96 -21.33
CA THR A 529 50.21 -1.53 -20.87
C THR A 529 50.46 -0.03 -21.11
N GLY A 530 49.51 0.68 -21.70
CA GLY A 530 49.62 2.11 -22.02
C GLY A 530 50.30 2.43 -23.36
N GLU A 531 50.58 1.43 -24.19
CA GLU A 531 51.11 1.64 -25.54
C GLU A 531 50.01 2.20 -26.46
N GLU A 532 50.36 3.13 -27.35
CA GLU A 532 49.43 3.66 -28.36
C GLU A 532 49.20 2.59 -29.42
N ILE A 533 47.93 2.25 -29.67
CA ILE A 533 47.57 1.22 -30.66
C ILE A 533 46.80 1.79 -31.85
N ASP A 534 46.16 2.95 -31.70
CA ASP A 534 45.45 3.63 -32.79
C ASP A 534 45.28 5.14 -32.50
N ILE A 535 45.19 5.95 -33.55
CA ILE A 535 45.04 7.41 -33.48
C ILE A 535 44.16 7.94 -34.61
N VAL A 536 43.23 8.82 -34.26
CA VAL A 536 42.42 9.61 -35.20
C VAL A 536 42.54 11.08 -34.84
N MET A 537 43.04 11.87 -35.79
CA MET A 537 43.25 13.31 -35.61
C MET A 537 41.92 14.10 -35.73
N PRO A 538 41.80 15.27 -35.07
CA PRO A 538 40.58 16.09 -35.03
C PRO A 538 40.07 16.69 -36.34
#